data_AF-A0A8H9MFG5-F1
#
_entry.id   AF-A0A8H9MFG5-F1
#
_cell.length_a   1.000
_cell.length_b   1.000
_cell.length_c   1.000
_cell.angle_alpha   90.00
_cell.angle_beta   90.00
_cell.angle_gamma   90.00
#
_symmetry.space_group_name_H-M   'P 1'
#
loop_
_entity.id
_entity.type
_entity.pdbx_description
1 polymer ?
#
loop_
_entity_poly.entity_id
_entity_poly.type
_entity_poly.pdbx_seq_one_letter_code
_entity_poly.pdbx_strand_id
1 'polypeptide(L)'
;MSLPPAAPSSAAPAGGPEEAVTQWVTAVLQEDYQKACKLMAASAPPGTDVEKECSSGDARSTLSSMHEAWAKPGIKLPPQGQVEVAKTAPSGDTATVSDDAVSVDGHTLHDLMLIGASGDGVSGVHITLKLERHDGTWAVSGFDLG
;
A
#
# COMPACT_ATOMS: atom_id res chain seq x y z
N MET A 1 -9.41 2.95 -44.51
CA MET A 1 -9.82 3.57 -43.22
C MET A 1 -8.95 2.95 -42.15
N SER A 2 -7.94 3.67 -41.66
CA SER A 2 -7.03 3.15 -40.62
C SER A 2 -7.59 3.54 -39.25
N LEU A 3 -7.82 2.53 -38.40
CA LEU A 3 -8.15 2.72 -36.99
C LEU A 3 -6.95 3.34 -36.24
N PRO A 4 -7.16 4.24 -35.27
CA PRO A 4 -6.08 4.67 -34.38
C PRO A 4 -5.67 3.52 -33.45
N PRO A 5 -4.37 3.38 -33.12
CA PRO A 5 -3.96 2.45 -32.06
C PRO A 5 -4.54 2.93 -30.72
N ALA A 6 -5.20 2.01 -30.02
CA ALA A 6 -5.68 2.22 -28.66
C ALA A 6 -4.53 2.69 -27.77
N ALA A 7 -4.78 3.71 -26.96
CA ALA A 7 -3.87 4.17 -25.93
C ALA A 7 -3.44 2.96 -25.06
N PRO A 8 -2.17 2.88 -24.64
CA PRO A 8 -1.79 1.87 -23.68
C PRO A 8 -2.62 2.11 -22.42
N SER A 9 -3.47 1.15 -22.06
CA SER A 9 -3.99 1.02 -20.71
C SER A 9 -2.81 1.17 -19.77
N SER A 10 -2.93 2.06 -18.78
CA SER A 10 -1.97 2.30 -17.73
C SER A 10 -1.68 1.02 -16.95
N ALA A 11 -0.90 0.12 -17.53
CA ALA A 11 -0.16 -0.87 -16.78
C ALA A 11 0.94 -0.06 -16.08
N ALA A 12 0.86 0.02 -14.75
CA ALA A 12 1.99 0.42 -13.94
C ALA A 12 3.23 -0.34 -14.45
N PRO A 13 4.41 0.30 -14.54
CA PRO A 13 5.62 -0.41 -14.93
C PRO A 13 5.78 -1.61 -14.01
N ALA A 14 5.82 -2.81 -14.60
CA ALA A 14 6.04 -4.04 -13.86
C ALA A 14 7.35 -3.90 -13.06
N GLY A 15 7.27 -3.98 -11.74
CA GLY A 15 8.37 -3.73 -10.80
C GLY A 15 8.57 -2.27 -10.40
N GLY A 16 7.56 -1.40 -10.48
CA GLY A 16 7.58 -0.03 -9.99
C GLY A 16 7.08 0.15 -8.54
N PRO A 17 7.18 1.38 -7.97
CA PRO A 17 6.69 1.68 -6.63
C PRO A 17 5.18 1.42 -6.48
N GLU A 18 4.39 1.66 -7.54
CA GLU A 18 2.95 1.42 -7.54
C GLU A 18 2.61 -0.06 -7.37
N GLU A 19 3.38 -0.96 -7.98
CA GLU A 19 3.19 -2.41 -7.84
C GLU A 19 3.53 -2.86 -6.42
N ALA A 20 4.63 -2.36 -5.84
CA ALA A 20 5.01 -2.67 -4.47
C ALA A 20 3.91 -2.29 -3.46
N VAL A 21 3.33 -1.09 -3.60
CA VAL A 21 2.20 -0.65 -2.77
C VAL A 21 0.96 -1.50 -3.02
N THR A 22 0.63 -1.78 -4.28
CA THR A 22 -0.53 -2.60 -4.65
C THR A 22 -0.45 -3.98 -3.99
N GLN A 23 0.69 -4.65 -4.09
CA GLN A 23 0.91 -5.97 -3.50
C GLN A 23 0.85 -5.94 -1.98
N TRP A 24 1.47 -4.92 -1.37
CA TRP A 24 1.51 -4.77 0.09
C TRP A 24 0.13 -4.48 0.68
N VAL A 25 -0.60 -3.49 0.14
CA VAL A 25 -1.98 -3.17 0.57
C VAL A 25 -2.90 -4.37 0.37
N THR A 26 -2.77 -5.07 -0.76
CA THR A 26 -3.54 -6.31 -1.00
C THR A 26 -3.29 -7.35 0.11
N ALA A 27 -2.03 -7.57 0.50
CA ALA A 27 -1.70 -8.52 1.56
C ALA A 27 -2.29 -8.09 2.92
N VAL A 28 -2.27 -6.79 3.24
CA VAL A 28 -2.90 -6.25 4.46
C VAL A 28 -4.41 -6.47 4.46
N LEU A 29 -5.09 -6.16 3.35
CA LEU A 29 -6.54 -6.33 3.22
C LEU A 29 -6.98 -7.80 3.22
N GLN A 30 -6.10 -8.72 2.82
CA GLN A 30 -6.31 -10.17 2.89
C GLN A 30 -5.95 -10.78 4.26
N GLU A 31 -5.58 -9.95 5.24
CA GLU A 31 -5.09 -10.38 6.55
C GLU A 31 -3.84 -11.28 6.48
N ASP A 32 -3.14 -11.27 5.35
CA ASP A 32 -1.88 -11.98 5.14
C ASP A 32 -0.73 -11.10 5.64
N TYR A 33 -0.74 -10.85 6.96
CA TYR A 33 0.23 -9.98 7.63
C TYR A 33 1.66 -10.52 7.51
N GLN A 34 1.82 -11.84 7.38
CA GLN A 34 3.13 -12.44 7.16
C GLN A 34 3.68 -12.04 5.78
N LYS A 35 2.86 -12.13 4.73
CA LYS A 35 3.25 -11.67 3.39
C LYS A 35 3.46 -10.16 3.35
N ALA A 36 2.56 -9.37 3.94
CA ALA A 36 2.71 -7.92 4.01
C ALA A 36 4.03 -7.53 4.69
N CYS A 37 4.38 -8.17 5.80
CA CYS A 37 5.67 -7.93 6.46
C CYS A 37 6.87 -8.35 5.59
N LYS A 38 6.81 -9.51 4.93
CA LYS A 38 7.88 -9.95 4.01
C LYS A 38 8.06 -9.00 2.81
N LEU A 39 6.97 -8.44 2.30
CA LEU A 39 7.02 -7.44 1.23
C LEU A 39 7.70 -6.15 1.71
N MET A 40 7.47 -5.72 2.95
CA MET A 40 8.23 -4.59 3.52
C MET A 40 9.71 -4.94 3.71
N ALA A 41 9.98 -6.15 4.18
CA ALA A 41 11.33 -6.59 4.45
C ALA A 41 12.23 -6.71 3.20
N ALA A 42 11.67 -6.62 1.99
CA ALA A 42 12.45 -6.48 0.77
C ALA A 42 13.25 -5.16 0.70
N SER A 43 12.92 -4.14 1.52
CA SER A 43 13.77 -2.97 1.74
C SER A 43 14.70 -3.08 2.96
N ALA A 44 14.73 -4.22 3.66
CA ALA A 44 15.52 -4.34 4.88
C ALA A 44 17.03 -4.42 4.55
N PRO A 45 17.91 -3.90 5.45
CA PRO A 45 19.34 -4.07 5.31
C PRO A 45 19.76 -5.54 5.22
N PRO A 46 20.86 -5.85 4.49
CA PRO A 46 21.41 -7.21 4.46
C PRO A 46 21.79 -7.66 5.88
N GLY A 47 21.37 -8.88 6.24
CA GLY A 47 21.58 -9.45 7.58
C GLY A 47 20.40 -9.25 8.54
N THR A 48 19.32 -8.60 8.12
CA THR A 48 18.07 -8.56 8.88
C THR A 48 17.42 -9.94 8.92
N ASP A 49 17.07 -10.41 10.12
CA ASP A 49 16.31 -11.66 10.31
C ASP A 49 14.81 -11.39 10.08
N VAL A 50 14.43 -11.31 8.81
CA VAL A 50 13.07 -10.98 8.36
C VAL A 50 12.02 -11.89 8.99
N GLU A 51 12.32 -13.18 9.15
CA GLU A 51 11.39 -14.13 9.75
C GLU A 51 11.12 -13.79 11.22
N LYS A 52 12.14 -13.45 11.99
CA LYS A 52 11.98 -13.02 13.37
C LYS A 52 11.23 -11.70 13.49
N GLU A 53 11.58 -10.70 12.66
CA GLU A 53 10.91 -9.39 12.67
C GLU A 53 9.42 -9.52 12.31
N CYS A 54 9.11 -10.33 11.29
CA CYS A 54 7.73 -10.58 10.87
C CYS A 54 6.95 -11.54 11.77
N SER A 55 7.64 -12.25 12.67
CA SER A 55 7.02 -13.05 13.72
C SER A 55 6.75 -12.23 14.99
N SER A 56 7.18 -10.96 15.04
CA SER A 56 6.88 -10.07 16.16
C SER A 56 5.39 -9.72 16.23
N GLY A 57 4.87 -9.61 17.47
CA GLY A 57 3.48 -9.23 17.71
C GLY A 57 3.18 -7.79 17.31
N ASP A 58 4.18 -6.91 17.36
CA ASP A 58 4.05 -5.49 17.04
C ASP A 58 3.76 -5.26 15.56
N ALA A 59 4.54 -5.86 14.65
CA ALA A 59 4.32 -5.73 13.20
C ALA A 59 2.94 -6.24 12.79
N ARG A 60 2.52 -7.39 13.36
CA ARG A 60 1.18 -7.93 13.14
C ARG A 60 0.09 -7.00 13.64
N SER A 61 0.25 -6.41 14.84
CA SER A 61 -0.74 -5.51 15.43
C SER A 61 -0.92 -4.25 14.58
N THR A 62 0.19 -3.65 14.13
CA THR A 62 0.16 -2.49 13.23
C THR A 62 -0.57 -2.78 11.93
N LEU A 63 -0.24 -3.89 11.25
CA LEU A 63 -0.88 -4.28 10.00
C LEU A 63 -2.36 -4.64 10.20
N SER A 64 -2.72 -5.21 11.35
CA SER A 64 -4.11 -5.46 11.74
C SER A 64 -4.89 -4.16 11.92
N SER A 65 -4.32 -3.15 12.58
CA SER A 65 -4.97 -1.84 12.72
C SER A 65 -5.18 -1.15 11.37
N MET A 66 -4.22 -1.29 10.44
CA MET A 66 -4.38 -0.81 9.06
C MET A 66 -5.50 -1.55 8.32
N HIS A 67 -5.58 -2.87 8.47
CA HIS A 67 -6.69 -3.65 7.93
C HIS A 67 -8.03 -3.13 8.46
N GLU A 68 -8.20 -2.95 9.78
CA GLU A 68 -9.45 -2.43 10.36
C GLU A 68 -9.79 -1.00 9.90
N ALA A 69 -8.76 -0.20 9.60
CA ALA A 69 -8.92 1.14 9.08
C ALA A 69 -9.42 1.16 7.62
N TRP A 70 -9.10 0.14 6.81
CA TRP A 70 -9.44 0.12 5.37
C TRP A 70 -10.56 -0.87 5.02
N ALA A 71 -10.70 -1.96 5.76
CA ALA A 71 -11.70 -3.01 5.55
C ALA A 71 -13.08 -2.58 6.07
N LYS A 72 -13.71 -1.64 5.37
CA LYS A 72 -15.01 -1.09 5.76
C LYS A 72 -16.18 -1.89 5.21
N PRO A 73 -17.33 -1.94 5.93
CA PRO A 73 -18.54 -2.58 5.42
C PRO A 73 -18.97 -1.97 4.07
N GLY A 74 -19.27 -2.84 3.10
CA GLY A 74 -19.69 -2.43 1.76
C GLY A 74 -18.55 -2.27 0.75
N ILE A 75 -17.30 -2.34 1.19
CA ILE A 75 -16.12 -2.32 0.32
C ILE A 75 -15.78 -3.76 -0.10
N LYS A 76 -15.58 -3.97 -1.40
CA LYS A 76 -15.04 -5.25 -1.89
C LYS A 76 -13.54 -5.29 -1.64
N LEU A 77 -13.11 -6.23 -0.81
CA LEU A 77 -11.69 -6.47 -0.56
C LEU A 77 -11.10 -7.41 -1.62
N PRO A 78 -9.78 -7.39 -1.86
CA PRO A 78 -9.14 -8.37 -2.72
C PRO A 78 -9.36 -9.82 -2.23
N PRO A 79 -9.56 -10.79 -3.14
CA PRO A 79 -9.46 -10.67 -4.60
C PRO A 79 -10.72 -10.15 -5.30
N GLN A 80 -11.82 -9.89 -4.59
CA GLN A 80 -13.09 -9.45 -5.18
C GLN A 80 -13.07 -7.98 -5.59
N GLY A 81 -12.31 -7.14 -4.87
CA GLY A 81 -12.00 -5.76 -5.22
C GLY A 81 -10.55 -5.60 -5.66
N GLN A 82 -10.30 -4.52 -6.40
CA GLN A 82 -8.96 -4.19 -6.90
C GLN A 82 -8.36 -3.05 -6.07
N VAL A 83 -7.05 -3.16 -5.81
CA VAL A 83 -6.23 -2.05 -5.33
C VAL A 83 -5.66 -1.33 -6.53
N GLU A 84 -5.86 -0.02 -6.60
CA GLU A 84 -5.31 0.86 -7.62
C GLU A 84 -4.42 1.90 -6.97
N VAL A 85 -3.27 2.19 -7.60
CA VAL A 85 -2.32 3.19 -7.12
C VAL A 85 -2.08 4.18 -8.23
N ALA A 86 -2.25 5.47 -7.93
CA ALA A 86 -1.96 6.54 -8.87
C ALA A 86 -0.47 6.55 -9.23
N LYS A 87 -0.16 7.03 -10.43
CA LYS A 87 1.22 7.09 -10.92
C LYS A 87 2.08 7.91 -9.97
N THR A 88 3.15 7.29 -9.48
CA THR A 88 4.08 7.86 -8.51
C THR A 88 5.38 8.20 -9.21
N ALA A 89 5.90 9.40 -8.96
CA ALA A 89 7.20 9.82 -9.49
C ALA A 89 8.29 9.51 -8.45
N PRO A 90 9.11 8.47 -8.64
CA PRO A 90 10.21 8.19 -7.72
C PRO A 90 11.30 9.26 -7.82
N SER A 91 11.97 9.53 -6.70
CA SER A 91 13.14 10.40 -6.59
C SER A 91 14.38 9.55 -6.35
N GLY A 92 14.98 9.04 -7.43
CA GLY A 92 16.07 8.07 -7.33
C GLY A 92 15.56 6.72 -6.83
N ASP A 93 16.09 6.24 -5.71
CA ASP A 93 15.74 4.97 -5.08
C ASP A 93 14.68 5.10 -3.98
N THR A 94 14.04 6.27 -3.85
CA THR A 94 12.96 6.50 -2.90
C THR A 94 11.69 6.99 -3.58
N ALA A 95 10.54 6.69 -3.00
CA ALA A 95 9.25 7.21 -3.42
C ALA A 95 8.32 7.35 -2.21
N THR A 96 7.31 8.20 -2.35
CA THR A 96 6.26 8.38 -1.35
C THR A 96 4.90 8.29 -2.02
N VAL A 97 3.97 7.59 -1.39
CA VAL A 97 2.60 7.44 -1.86
C VAL A 97 1.65 7.85 -0.74
N SER A 98 0.86 8.89 -0.98
CA SER A 98 -0.17 9.33 -0.05
C SER A 98 -1.38 8.38 -0.07
N ASP A 99 -2.12 8.30 1.02
CA ASP A 99 -3.35 7.53 1.18
C ASP A 99 -4.45 7.92 0.17
N ASP A 100 -4.49 9.18 -0.25
CA ASP A 100 -5.36 9.65 -1.34
C ASP A 100 -4.98 9.10 -2.73
N ALA A 101 -3.75 8.62 -2.91
CA ALA A 101 -3.26 8.07 -4.16
C ALA A 101 -3.50 6.56 -4.29
N VAL A 102 -4.03 5.91 -3.25
CA VAL A 102 -4.32 4.47 -3.25
C VAL A 102 -5.82 4.27 -3.08
N SER A 103 -6.44 3.50 -3.97
CA SER A 103 -7.88 3.22 -3.96
C SER A 103 -8.20 1.74 -3.87
N VAL A 104 -9.28 1.41 -3.17
CA VAL A 104 -9.84 0.06 -3.01
C VAL A 104 -11.33 0.13 -3.32
N ASP A 105 -11.79 -0.63 -4.33
CA ASP A 105 -13.19 -0.60 -4.78
C ASP A 105 -13.68 0.84 -5.06
N GLY A 106 -12.80 1.67 -5.65
CA GLY A 106 -13.07 3.07 -6.00
C GLY A 106 -13.04 4.09 -4.84
N HIS A 107 -12.69 3.68 -3.63
CA HIS A 107 -12.55 4.57 -2.47
C HIS A 107 -11.07 4.70 -2.08
N THR A 108 -10.61 5.91 -1.77
CA THR A 108 -9.22 6.10 -1.34
C THR A 108 -8.99 5.49 0.04
N LEU A 109 -7.75 5.11 0.36
CA LEU A 109 -7.41 4.67 1.72
C LEU A 109 -7.76 5.78 2.74
N HIS A 110 -7.56 7.04 2.36
CA HIS A 110 -7.95 8.20 3.16
C HIS A 110 -9.44 8.17 3.51
N ASP A 111 -10.32 8.10 2.49
CA ASP A 111 -11.77 8.07 2.68
C ASP A 111 -12.18 6.89 3.57
N LEU A 112 -11.58 5.71 3.35
CA LEU A 112 -11.87 4.51 4.12
C LEU A 112 -11.54 4.69 5.60
N MET A 113 -10.39 5.30 5.94
CA MET A 113 -10.00 5.57 7.33
C MET A 113 -11.01 6.50 8.03
N LEU A 114 -11.60 7.43 7.30
CA LEU A 114 -12.60 8.37 7.83
C LEU A 114 -13.97 7.72 8.07
N ILE A 115 -14.27 6.58 7.44
CA ILE A 115 -15.55 5.89 7.64
C ILE A 115 -15.65 5.39 9.08
N GLY A 116 -16.61 5.95 9.82
CA GLY A 116 -16.87 5.62 11.23
C GLY A 116 -15.99 6.37 12.22
N ALA A 117 -15.10 7.26 11.74
CA ALA A 117 -14.31 8.13 12.60
C ALA A 117 -15.17 9.35 13.00
N SER A 118 -15.29 9.62 14.31
CA SER A 118 -16.10 10.72 14.85
C SER A 118 -15.29 11.55 15.84
N GLY A 119 -15.16 12.86 15.61
CA GLY A 119 -14.49 13.83 16.49
C GLY A 119 -13.85 14.99 15.73
N ASP A 120 -13.62 16.13 16.38
CA ASP A 120 -12.89 17.25 15.76
C ASP A 120 -11.41 16.84 15.56
N GLY A 121 -11.00 16.59 14.32
CA GLY A 121 -9.62 16.22 13.95
C GLY A 121 -9.48 15.00 13.04
N VAL A 122 -10.54 14.21 12.82
CA VAL A 122 -10.44 13.01 11.96
C VAL A 122 -10.13 13.35 10.51
N SER A 123 -10.62 14.48 10.00
CA SER A 123 -10.35 14.94 8.62
C SER A 123 -8.91 15.40 8.38
N GLY A 124 -8.06 15.46 9.41
CA GLY A 124 -6.65 15.79 9.28
C GLY A 124 -5.72 14.57 9.28
N VAL A 125 -6.25 13.36 9.52
CA VAL A 125 -5.44 12.14 9.60
C VAL A 125 -5.04 11.69 8.21
N HIS A 126 -3.75 11.73 7.91
CA HIS A 126 -3.21 11.25 6.63
C HIS A 126 -2.15 10.18 6.85
N ILE A 127 -2.09 9.22 5.93
CA ILE A 127 -1.01 8.23 5.89
C ILE A 127 -0.17 8.47 4.65
N THR A 128 1.14 8.64 4.85
CA THR A 128 2.10 8.63 3.73
C THR A 128 2.91 7.35 3.79
N LEU A 129 2.81 6.51 2.77
CA LEU A 129 3.63 5.33 2.61
C LEU A 129 4.99 5.73 2.05
N LYS A 130 6.06 5.27 2.69
CA LYS A 130 7.44 5.41 2.21
C LYS A 130 7.85 4.14 1.49
N LEU A 131 8.49 4.32 0.35
CA LEU A 131 9.04 3.22 -0.43
C LEU A 131 10.53 3.45 -0.66
N GLU A 132 11.26 2.34 -0.62
CA GLU A 132 12.67 2.30 -0.95
C GLU A 132 12.95 1.19 -1.95
N ARG A 133 13.94 1.43 -2.80
CA ARG A 133 14.41 0.49 -3.80
C ARG A 133 15.73 -0.11 -3.37
N HIS A 134 15.75 -1.42 -3.19
CA HIS A 134 16.96 -2.19 -2.88
C HIS A 134 17.17 -3.26 -3.95
N ASP A 135 18.39 -3.32 -4.50
CA ASP A 135 18.77 -4.27 -5.56
C ASP A 135 17.77 -4.33 -6.74
N GLY A 136 17.22 -3.17 -7.10
CA GLY A 136 16.27 -3.04 -8.20
C GLY A 136 14.81 -3.30 -7.83
N THR A 137 14.52 -3.76 -6.60
CA THR A 137 13.18 -4.11 -6.10
C THR A 137 12.63 -2.99 -5.23
N TRP A 138 11.40 -2.54 -5.52
CA TRP A 138 10.68 -1.58 -4.68
C TRP A 138 9.94 -2.30 -3.55
N ALA A 139 9.97 -1.71 -2.36
CA ALA A 139 9.23 -2.19 -1.21
C ALA A 139 8.75 -1.02 -0.35
N VAL A 140 7.63 -1.23 0.35
CA VAL A 140 7.18 -0.29 1.39
C VAL A 140 8.13 -0.40 2.56
N SER A 141 8.89 0.65 2.85
CA SER A 141 9.87 0.65 3.94
C SER A 141 9.33 1.23 5.24
N GLY A 142 8.19 1.92 5.17
CA GLY A 142 7.51 2.45 6.35
C GLY A 142 6.33 3.34 5.99
N PHE A 143 5.80 4.03 7.00
CA PHE A 143 4.69 4.97 6.83
C PHE A 143 4.79 6.08 7.89
N ASP A 144 4.28 7.26 7.55
CA ASP A 144 4.11 8.39 8.47
C ASP A 144 2.63 8.65 8.68
N LEU A 145 2.29 9.07 9.90
CA LEU A 145 0.96 9.54 10.28
C LEU A 145 1.01 11.06 10.44
N GLY A 146 0.19 11.76 9.67
CA GLY A 146 0.00 13.21 9.71
C GLY A 146 -1.25 13.62 10.48
#